data_AF-A0A942C499-F1
#
_entry.id   AF-A0A942C499-F1
#
_cell.length_a   1.000
_cell.length_b   1.000
_cell.length_c   1.000
_cell.angle_alpha   90.00
_cell.angle_beta   90.00
_cell.angle_gamma   90.00
#
_symmetry.space_group_name_H-M   'P 1'
#
loop_
_entity.id
_entity.type
_entity.pdbx_description
1 polymer ?
#
loop_
_entity_poly.entity_id
_entity_poly.type
_entity_poly.pdbx_seq_one_letter_code
_entity_poly.pdbx_strand_id
1 'polypeptide(L)'
;MDLNNIRVATSETARDINRRVVLNLIRTHQPISRADLARCSGLQRSTVSAITEQLIEERWVREGAIGHLPRGRKPTFLHLNTDRAAVIGINLRPGRTDLALADLSGRFLAQQSISTGEHPKVFINELINHLRTLIKANPQIDYEGIGISVPGRVDPKTQRLIFAPNLNWGEVDLKTPLERATGLTVEMENAATACALTELWFGQQAEGARNFATVTVSEGIGVGMIVNGERVYGNSGLAGEFGHISIQDAGPQCRCGNLGCWEVFASNNAAIDHYMQVSVNGRSGKASTRGQIAAPSFEDLLRLVEQGNLKALETVERMARYLGQGLAMVIMSIAPDIILLVGEVTTAWSHIEPIMWQEINKRCRIPLKTKIVSSDHTTQPRLRGAVALILQKHFGLP
;
A
#
# COMPACT_ATOMS: atom_id res chain seq x y z
N MET A 1 5.44 -8.97 -22.04
CA MET A 1 5.30 -10.28 -22.69
C MET A 1 6.20 -11.26 -21.95
N ASP A 2 5.62 -12.13 -21.14
CA ASP A 2 6.32 -13.31 -20.62
C ASP A 2 6.35 -14.35 -21.75
N LEU A 3 7.50 -14.42 -22.45
CA LEU A 3 7.67 -15.32 -23.59
C LEU A 3 7.73 -16.80 -23.18
N ASN A 4 7.82 -17.09 -21.87
CA ASN A 4 7.96 -18.44 -21.35
C ASN A 4 6.65 -19.05 -20.83
N ASN A 5 5.56 -18.30 -20.81
CA ASN A 5 4.28 -18.75 -20.26
C ASN A 5 3.10 -18.41 -21.19
N ILE A 6 3.16 -18.92 -22.42
CA ILE A 6 2.09 -18.74 -23.41
C ILE A 6 0.99 -19.76 -23.11
N ARG A 7 -0.09 -19.32 -22.46
CA ARG A 7 -1.33 -20.09 -22.40
C ARG A 7 -2.05 -20.02 -23.74
N VAL A 8 -2.46 -21.17 -24.28
CA VAL A 8 -3.30 -21.24 -25.47
C VAL A 8 -4.65 -20.61 -25.15
N ALA A 9 -5.03 -19.58 -25.90
CA ALA A 9 -6.31 -18.91 -25.71
C ALA A 9 -7.47 -19.85 -26.06
N THR A 10 -8.37 -20.08 -25.11
CA THR A 10 -9.62 -20.84 -25.29
C THR A 10 -10.84 -19.92 -25.24
N SER A 11 -12.00 -20.43 -25.65
CA SER A 11 -13.29 -19.73 -25.46
C SER A 11 -13.57 -19.45 -23.98
N GLU A 12 -13.13 -20.33 -23.09
CA GLU A 12 -13.18 -20.16 -21.64
C GLU A 12 -12.30 -19.01 -21.15
N THR A 13 -11.09 -18.87 -21.71
CA THR A 13 -10.19 -17.74 -21.41
C THR A 13 -10.86 -16.40 -21.73
N ALA A 14 -11.50 -16.29 -22.90
CA ALA A 14 -12.21 -15.07 -23.28
C ALA A 14 -13.42 -14.79 -22.37
N ARG A 15 -14.13 -15.85 -21.96
CA ARG A 15 -15.27 -15.73 -21.03
C ARG A 15 -14.83 -15.25 -19.66
N ASP A 16 -13.72 -15.77 -19.14
CA ASP A 16 -13.16 -15.36 -17.85
C ASP A 16 -12.69 -13.92 -17.86
N ILE A 17 -12.00 -13.49 -18.92
CA ILE A 17 -11.58 -12.10 -19.11
C ILE A 17 -12.81 -11.18 -19.09
N ASN A 18 -13.83 -11.49 -19.89
CA ASN A 18 -15.05 -10.69 -19.95
C ASN A 18 -15.79 -10.66 -18.60
N ARG A 19 -15.83 -11.78 -17.87
CA ARG A 19 -16.41 -11.87 -16.53
C ARG A 19 -15.70 -10.93 -15.56
N ARG A 20 -14.37 -10.90 -15.56
CA ARG A 20 -13.57 -10.00 -14.71
C ARG A 20 -13.75 -8.53 -15.10
N VAL A 21 -13.81 -8.22 -16.38
CA VAL A 21 -14.10 -6.86 -16.88
C VAL A 21 -15.45 -6.38 -16.34
N VAL A 22 -16.52 -7.18 -16.51
CA VAL A 22 -17.86 -6.81 -16.02
C VAL A 22 -17.87 -6.65 -14.50
N LEU A 23 -17.26 -7.57 -13.76
CA LEU A 23 -17.20 -7.48 -12.29
C LEU A 23 -16.42 -6.23 -11.83
N ASN A 24 -15.32 -5.90 -12.48
CA ASN A 24 -14.55 -4.70 -12.16
C ASN A 24 -15.32 -3.41 -12.50
N LEU A 25 -16.04 -3.37 -13.63
CA LEU A 25 -16.92 -2.24 -13.97
C LEU A 25 -18.05 -2.06 -12.95
N ILE A 26 -18.63 -3.15 -12.44
CA ILE A 26 -19.62 -3.06 -11.35
C ILE A 26 -18.96 -2.48 -10.10
N ARG A 27 -17.76 -2.94 -9.74
CA ARG A 27 -17.03 -2.43 -8.57
C ARG A 27 -16.77 -0.93 -8.64
N THR A 28 -16.34 -0.42 -9.79
CA THR A 28 -15.94 1.00 -9.97
C THR A 28 -17.10 1.94 -10.27
N HIS A 29 -18.19 1.46 -10.88
CA HIS A 29 -19.30 2.31 -11.32
C HIS A 29 -20.65 2.01 -10.64
N GLN A 30 -20.70 1.13 -9.65
CA GLN A 30 -21.93 0.86 -8.89
C GLN A 30 -22.51 2.15 -8.23
N PRO A 31 -23.85 2.32 -8.21
CA PRO A 31 -24.86 1.50 -8.89
C PRO A 31 -24.79 1.61 -10.42
N ILE A 32 -24.74 0.47 -11.12
CA ILE A 32 -24.69 0.43 -12.60
C ILE A 32 -25.75 -0.50 -13.19
N SER A 33 -26.35 -0.12 -14.32
CA SER A 33 -27.33 -0.95 -15.02
C SER A 33 -26.65 -1.94 -16.00
N ARG A 34 -27.32 -3.05 -16.34
CA ARG A 34 -26.84 -3.96 -17.40
C ARG A 34 -26.67 -3.25 -18.76
N ALA A 35 -27.49 -2.24 -19.04
CA ALA A 35 -27.40 -1.44 -20.27
C ALA A 35 -26.13 -0.58 -20.28
N ASP A 36 -25.80 0.05 -19.15
CA ASP A 36 -24.57 0.82 -19.01
C ASP A 36 -23.33 -0.07 -19.00
N LEU A 37 -23.39 -1.25 -18.39
CA LEU A 37 -22.31 -2.25 -18.49
C LEU A 37 -22.03 -2.64 -19.93
N ALA A 38 -23.05 -2.91 -20.74
CA ALA A 38 -22.87 -3.21 -22.16
C ALA A 38 -22.23 -2.04 -22.93
N ARG A 39 -22.64 -0.80 -22.61
CA ARG A 39 -22.07 0.41 -23.22
C ARG A 39 -20.60 0.64 -22.83
N CYS A 40 -20.27 0.53 -21.55
CA CYS A 40 -18.91 0.77 -21.05
C CYS A 40 -17.93 -0.35 -21.41
N SER A 41 -18.38 -1.61 -21.42
CA SER A 41 -17.54 -2.76 -21.78
C SER A 41 -17.41 -3.00 -23.29
N GLY A 42 -18.34 -2.47 -24.09
CA GLY A 42 -18.43 -2.78 -25.53
C GLY A 42 -18.96 -4.20 -25.82
N LEU A 43 -19.34 -4.97 -24.80
CA LEU A 43 -19.87 -6.33 -24.96
C LEU A 43 -21.33 -6.33 -25.42
N GLN A 44 -21.73 -7.42 -26.09
CA GLN A 44 -23.14 -7.62 -26.46
C GLN A 44 -24.03 -7.72 -25.22
N ARG A 45 -25.26 -7.21 -25.32
CA ARG A 45 -26.23 -7.22 -24.20
C ARG A 45 -26.52 -8.63 -23.68
N SER A 46 -26.61 -9.62 -24.56
CA SER A 46 -26.81 -11.03 -24.20
C SER A 46 -25.64 -11.57 -23.37
N THR A 47 -24.40 -11.25 -23.76
CA THR A 47 -23.18 -11.62 -23.02
C THR A 47 -23.15 -10.98 -21.63
N VAL A 48 -23.48 -9.69 -21.53
CA VAL A 48 -23.56 -9.00 -20.24
C VAL A 48 -24.62 -9.63 -19.35
N SER A 49 -25.82 -9.93 -19.88
CA SER A 49 -26.88 -10.61 -19.11
C SER A 49 -26.38 -11.94 -18.54
N ALA A 50 -25.84 -12.83 -19.38
CA ALA A 50 -25.35 -14.14 -18.95
C ALA A 50 -24.24 -14.04 -17.89
N ILE A 51 -23.28 -13.11 -18.06
CA ILE A 51 -22.22 -12.87 -17.07
C ILE A 51 -22.80 -12.36 -15.75
N THR A 52 -23.72 -11.39 -15.80
CA THR A 52 -24.31 -10.83 -14.57
C THR A 52 -25.18 -11.83 -13.83
N GLU A 53 -25.92 -12.69 -14.54
CA GLU A 53 -26.69 -13.79 -13.95
C GLU A 53 -25.77 -14.76 -13.21
N GLN A 54 -24.69 -15.20 -13.85
CA GLN A 54 -23.68 -16.05 -13.21
C GLN A 54 -23.06 -15.38 -11.97
N LEU A 55 -22.71 -14.08 -12.05
CA LEU A 55 -22.16 -13.35 -10.90
C LEU A 55 -23.16 -13.19 -9.75
N ILE A 56 -24.47 -13.14 -10.03
CA ILE A 56 -25.53 -13.10 -9.02
C ILE A 56 -25.72 -14.49 -8.38
N GLU A 57 -25.74 -15.55 -9.18
CA GLU A 57 -25.82 -16.95 -8.69
C GLU A 57 -24.64 -17.28 -7.77
N GLU A 58 -23.44 -16.88 -8.16
CA GLU A 58 -22.23 -17.00 -7.36
C GLU A 58 -22.17 -15.99 -6.20
N ARG A 59 -23.18 -15.14 -6.03
CA ARG A 59 -23.29 -14.09 -5.00
C ARG A 59 -22.20 -13.03 -5.02
N TRP A 60 -21.43 -12.85 -6.10
CA TRP A 60 -20.50 -11.71 -6.26
C TRP A 60 -21.25 -10.38 -6.42
N VAL A 61 -22.39 -10.41 -7.09
CA VAL A 61 -23.21 -9.25 -7.42
C VAL A 61 -24.61 -9.44 -6.85
N ARG A 62 -25.26 -8.34 -6.47
CA ARG A 62 -26.67 -8.32 -6.08
C ARG A 62 -27.43 -7.25 -6.85
N GLU A 63 -28.71 -7.50 -7.06
CA GLU A 63 -29.63 -6.49 -7.58
C GLU A 63 -30.04 -5.53 -6.46
N GLY A 64 -30.08 -4.23 -6.80
CA GLY A 64 -30.46 -3.15 -5.91
C GLY A 64 -31.76 -2.48 -6.36
N ALA A 65 -31.91 -1.19 -6.02
CA ALA A 65 -33.10 -0.43 -6.34
C ALA A 65 -33.31 -0.28 -7.86
N ILE A 66 -34.58 -0.11 -8.24
CA ILE A 66 -34.98 0.17 -9.62
C ILE A 66 -34.79 1.67 -9.90
N GLY A 67 -34.01 2.02 -10.91
CA GLY A 67 -33.80 3.40 -11.34
C GLY A 67 -35.04 4.03 -11.97
N HIS A 68 -35.16 5.36 -11.86
CA HIS A 68 -36.20 6.13 -12.55
C HIS A 68 -35.62 6.77 -13.80
N LEU A 69 -36.07 6.31 -14.98
CA LEU A 69 -35.79 6.96 -16.26
C LEU A 69 -37.04 7.69 -16.76
N PRO A 70 -36.89 8.87 -17.41
CA PRO A 70 -38.03 9.62 -17.98
C PRO A 70 -38.81 8.85 -19.05
N ARG A 71 -38.15 7.94 -19.77
CA ARG A 71 -38.74 7.04 -20.79
C ARG A 71 -37.94 5.72 -20.85
N GLY A 72 -38.64 4.61 -21.13
CA GLY A 72 -38.06 3.26 -21.26
C GLY A 72 -38.28 2.36 -20.03
N ARG A 73 -37.82 1.10 -20.13
CA ARG A 73 -37.89 0.14 -19.01
C ARG A 73 -36.98 0.62 -17.89
N LYS A 74 -37.52 0.70 -16.67
CA LYS A 74 -36.76 1.09 -15.49
C LYS A 74 -35.60 0.10 -15.25
N PRO A 75 -34.34 0.55 -15.17
CA PRO A 75 -33.21 -0.34 -15.02
C PRO A 75 -33.11 -0.84 -13.57
N THR A 76 -32.83 -2.13 -13.39
CA THR A 76 -32.39 -2.67 -12.10
C THR A 76 -30.90 -2.37 -11.95
N PHE A 77 -30.51 -1.70 -10.87
CA PHE A 77 -29.09 -1.44 -10.60
C PHE A 77 -28.40 -2.65 -10.00
N LEU A 78 -27.13 -2.84 -10.37
CA LEU A 78 -26.26 -3.87 -9.85
C LEU A 78 -25.27 -3.25 -8.87
N HIS A 79 -25.00 -3.99 -7.80
CA HIS A 79 -24.03 -3.66 -6.76
C HIS A 79 -23.14 -4.86 -6.47
N LEU A 80 -21.93 -4.59 -5.99
CA LEU A 80 -21.13 -5.61 -5.36
C LEU A 80 -21.85 -6.14 -4.11
N ASN A 81 -21.85 -7.45 -3.94
CA ASN A 81 -22.46 -8.06 -2.76
C ASN A 81 -21.47 -8.06 -1.59
N THR A 82 -21.49 -7.00 -0.79
CA THR A 82 -20.63 -6.85 0.41
C THR A 82 -20.90 -7.88 1.50
N ASP A 83 -22.04 -8.57 1.45
CA ASP A 83 -22.46 -9.55 2.46
C ASP A 83 -22.06 -10.98 2.08
N ARG A 84 -21.43 -11.17 0.91
CA ARG A 84 -21.00 -12.47 0.41
C ARG A 84 -19.83 -13.02 1.22
N ALA A 85 -18.77 -12.23 1.34
CA ALA A 85 -17.53 -12.66 1.95
C ALA A 85 -16.71 -11.47 2.44
N ALA A 86 -15.75 -11.75 3.31
CA ALA A 86 -14.80 -10.78 3.84
C ALA A 86 -13.36 -11.18 3.55
N VAL A 87 -12.45 -10.23 3.73
CA VAL A 87 -11.01 -10.38 3.63
C VAL A 87 -10.39 -9.99 4.96
N ILE A 88 -9.37 -10.72 5.39
CA ILE A 88 -8.56 -10.33 6.53
C ILE A 88 -7.31 -9.61 6.01
N GLY A 89 -7.17 -8.32 6.32
CA GLY A 89 -5.96 -7.57 6.08
C GLY A 89 -5.08 -7.58 7.34
N ILE A 90 -3.78 -7.75 7.16
CA ILE A 90 -2.77 -7.67 8.22
C ILE A 90 -1.69 -6.67 7.79
N ASN A 91 -1.34 -5.75 8.67
CA ASN A 91 -0.24 -4.82 8.46
C ASN A 91 0.78 -5.00 9.58
N LEU A 92 1.89 -5.66 9.28
CA LEU A 92 3.02 -5.83 10.19
C LEU A 92 3.86 -4.56 10.25
N ARG A 93 4.13 -4.08 11.46
CA ARG A 93 5.07 -2.97 11.73
C ARG A 93 5.93 -3.31 12.94
N PRO A 94 7.08 -2.65 13.11
CA PRO A 94 7.84 -2.76 14.35
C PRO A 94 6.97 -2.41 15.56
N GLY A 95 6.96 -3.27 16.58
CA GLY A 95 6.20 -3.08 17.83
C GLY A 95 4.67 -3.18 17.72
N ARG A 96 4.07 -3.15 16.53
CA ARG A 96 2.61 -3.21 16.35
C ARG A 96 2.19 -3.89 15.05
N THR A 97 1.25 -4.82 15.13
CA THR A 97 0.58 -5.41 13.96
C THR A 97 -0.91 -5.08 14.01
N ASP A 98 -1.44 -4.56 12.91
CA ASP A 98 -2.87 -4.25 12.78
C ASP A 98 -3.56 -5.32 11.96
N LEU A 99 -4.73 -5.76 12.41
CA LEU A 99 -5.60 -6.69 11.70
C LEU A 99 -6.93 -5.99 11.41
N ALA A 100 -7.46 -6.18 10.22
CA ALA A 100 -8.80 -5.74 9.86
C ALA A 100 -9.58 -6.85 9.16
N LEU A 101 -10.85 -6.96 9.51
CA LEU A 101 -11.84 -7.64 8.70
C LEU A 101 -12.45 -6.61 7.75
N ALA A 102 -12.46 -6.86 6.45
CA ALA A 102 -13.02 -5.96 5.45
C ALA A 102 -14.02 -6.66 4.55
N ASP A 103 -15.10 -5.98 4.17
CA ASP A 103 -15.99 -6.48 3.11
C ASP A 103 -15.35 -6.35 1.72
N LEU A 104 -16.03 -6.84 0.68
CA LEU A 104 -15.53 -6.79 -0.70
C LEU A 104 -15.37 -5.37 -1.27
N SER A 105 -15.94 -4.34 -0.63
CA SER A 105 -15.70 -2.94 -1.00
C SER A 105 -14.44 -2.36 -0.36
N GLY A 106 -13.77 -3.12 0.51
CA GLY A 106 -12.63 -2.67 1.31
C GLY A 106 -13.03 -1.84 2.53
N ARG A 107 -14.30 -1.86 2.95
CA ARG A 107 -14.73 -1.21 4.18
C ARG A 107 -14.43 -2.12 5.36
N PHE A 108 -13.76 -1.58 6.38
CA PHE A 108 -13.46 -2.32 7.60
C PHE A 108 -14.72 -2.54 8.43
N LEU A 109 -14.97 -3.82 8.75
CA LEU A 109 -16.07 -4.28 9.61
C LEU A 109 -15.61 -4.42 11.08
N ALA A 110 -14.35 -4.80 11.28
CA ALA A 110 -13.72 -4.91 12.58
C ALA A 110 -12.22 -4.65 12.45
N GLN A 111 -11.60 -4.09 13.50
CA GLN A 111 -10.16 -3.89 13.58
C GLN A 111 -9.64 -4.26 14.96
N GLN A 112 -8.42 -4.78 15.02
CA GLN A 112 -7.68 -5.01 16.26
C GLN A 112 -6.19 -4.77 16.03
N SER A 113 -5.45 -4.46 17.10
CA SER A 113 -3.99 -4.32 17.05
C SER A 113 -3.37 -5.20 18.12
N ILE A 114 -2.23 -5.81 17.78
CA ILE A 114 -1.43 -6.66 18.68
C ILE A 114 0.02 -6.19 18.66
N SER A 115 0.81 -6.62 19.65
CA SER A 115 2.25 -6.34 19.66
C SER A 115 2.97 -7.20 18.64
N THR A 116 3.87 -6.61 17.85
CA THR A 116 4.75 -7.41 16.98
C THR A 116 5.91 -7.95 17.78
N GLY A 117 5.95 -9.26 18.00
CA GLY A 117 7.03 -9.92 18.74
C GLY A 117 8.34 -9.98 17.95
N GLU A 118 9.48 -9.93 18.66
CA GLU A 118 10.81 -10.01 18.04
C GLU A 118 11.13 -11.39 17.45
N HIS A 119 10.52 -12.45 17.99
CA HIS A 119 10.77 -13.83 17.57
C HIS A 119 9.67 -14.31 16.62
N PRO A 120 9.97 -14.51 15.32
CA PRO A 120 8.94 -14.78 14.30
C PRO A 120 8.06 -15.98 14.62
N LYS A 121 8.64 -17.09 15.10
CA LYS A 121 7.88 -18.31 15.42
C LYS A 121 6.88 -18.12 16.55
N VAL A 122 7.25 -17.37 17.59
CA VAL A 122 6.37 -17.07 18.73
C VAL A 122 5.24 -16.16 18.27
N PHE A 123 5.59 -15.09 17.55
CA PHE A 123 4.62 -14.16 17.01
C PHE A 123 3.64 -14.81 16.03
N ILE A 124 4.09 -15.74 15.16
CA ILE A 124 3.21 -16.49 14.25
C ILE A 124 2.15 -17.27 15.03
N ASN A 125 2.52 -17.94 16.13
CA ASN A 125 1.57 -18.69 16.95
C ASN A 125 0.56 -17.75 17.64
N GLU A 126 1.00 -16.60 18.11
CA GLU A 126 0.13 -15.56 18.66
C GLU A 126 -0.85 -15.05 17.60
N LEU A 127 -0.35 -14.71 16.41
CA LEU A 127 -1.14 -14.25 15.28
C LEU A 127 -2.21 -15.29 14.87
N ILE A 128 -1.85 -16.58 14.84
CA ILE A 128 -2.80 -17.67 14.59
C ILE A 128 -3.95 -17.66 15.61
N ASN A 129 -3.66 -17.45 16.89
CA ASN A 129 -4.68 -17.41 17.93
C ASN A 129 -5.63 -16.22 17.75
N HIS A 130 -5.10 -15.04 17.40
CA HIS A 130 -5.91 -13.86 17.09
C HIS A 130 -6.77 -14.07 15.84
N LEU A 131 -6.25 -14.69 14.79
CA LEU A 131 -7.00 -15.00 13.57
C LEU A 131 -8.12 -16.00 13.84
N ARG A 132 -7.85 -17.09 14.57
CA ARG A 132 -8.88 -18.06 14.96
C ARG A 132 -9.99 -17.42 15.80
N THR A 133 -9.62 -16.53 16.72
CA THR A 133 -10.58 -15.81 17.55
C THR A 133 -11.44 -14.89 16.69
N LEU A 134 -10.83 -14.14 15.76
CA LEU A 134 -11.55 -13.26 14.83
C LEU A 134 -12.53 -14.03 13.94
N ILE A 135 -12.08 -15.16 13.37
CA ILE A 135 -12.91 -16.03 12.52
C ILE A 135 -14.06 -16.64 13.33
N LYS A 136 -13.77 -17.18 14.52
CA LYS A 136 -14.80 -17.80 15.39
C LYS A 136 -15.83 -16.79 15.91
N ALA A 137 -15.45 -15.52 16.08
CA ALA A 137 -16.37 -14.46 16.47
C ALA A 137 -17.34 -14.06 15.34
N ASN A 138 -17.05 -14.45 14.09
CA ASN A 138 -17.85 -14.12 12.91
C ASN A 138 -18.13 -15.38 12.05
N PRO A 139 -18.78 -16.42 12.61
CA PRO A 139 -18.96 -17.72 11.94
C PRO A 139 -19.89 -17.66 10.71
N GLN A 140 -20.70 -16.61 10.60
CA GLN A 140 -21.62 -16.38 9.48
C GLN A 140 -20.96 -15.77 8.24
N ILE A 141 -19.68 -15.38 8.34
CA ILE A 141 -18.94 -14.72 7.26
C ILE A 141 -18.09 -15.76 6.53
N ASP A 142 -18.21 -15.82 5.21
CA ASP A 142 -17.25 -16.51 4.35
C ASP A 142 -16.00 -15.64 4.15
N TYR A 143 -14.82 -16.23 3.99
CA TYR A 143 -13.56 -15.50 3.86
C TYR A 143 -12.87 -15.84 2.53
N GLU A 144 -12.50 -14.81 1.75
CA GLU A 144 -11.78 -15.01 0.47
C GLU A 144 -10.27 -15.24 0.71
N GLY A 145 -9.71 -14.72 1.80
CA GLY A 145 -8.28 -14.90 2.12
C GLY A 145 -7.73 -13.92 3.14
N ILE A 146 -6.42 -14.04 3.36
CA ILE A 146 -5.62 -13.23 4.27
C ILE A 146 -4.53 -12.51 3.48
N GLY A 147 -4.58 -11.19 3.42
CA GLY A 147 -3.51 -10.39 2.85
C GLY A 147 -2.62 -9.81 3.94
N ILE A 148 -1.31 -9.74 3.68
CA ILE A 148 -0.33 -9.28 4.65
C ILE A 148 0.60 -8.24 4.01
N SER A 149 0.60 -7.02 4.55
CA SER A 149 1.60 -5.99 4.28
C SER A 149 2.77 -6.16 5.26
N VAL A 150 4.00 -6.28 4.74
CA VAL A 150 5.22 -6.46 5.55
C VAL A 150 6.26 -5.35 5.32
N PRO A 151 7.01 -4.93 6.35
CA PRO A 151 8.06 -3.92 6.25
C PRO A 151 9.38 -4.60 5.84
N GLY A 152 9.41 -5.17 4.63
CA GLY A 152 10.53 -5.96 4.14
C GLY A 152 10.30 -6.53 2.75
N ARG A 153 11.22 -7.38 2.28
CA ARG A 153 11.17 -7.97 0.95
C ARG A 153 10.48 -9.32 0.98
N VAL A 154 9.46 -9.47 0.15
CA VAL A 154 8.76 -10.74 -0.09
C VAL A 154 9.23 -11.29 -1.43
N ASP A 155 9.54 -12.59 -1.48
CA ASP A 155 9.74 -13.24 -2.77
C ASP A 155 8.38 -13.51 -3.43
N PRO A 156 8.10 -12.95 -4.61
CA PRO A 156 6.77 -13.04 -5.22
C PRO A 156 6.38 -14.48 -5.61
N LYS A 157 7.36 -15.37 -5.84
CA LYS A 157 7.11 -16.76 -6.26
C LYS A 157 6.86 -17.69 -5.07
N THR A 158 7.73 -17.61 -4.05
CA THR A 158 7.65 -18.48 -2.88
C THR A 158 6.74 -17.94 -1.79
N GLN A 159 6.39 -16.65 -1.84
CA GLN A 159 5.64 -15.95 -0.81
C GLN A 159 6.28 -16.15 0.57
N ARG A 160 7.62 -16.10 0.63
CA ARG A 160 8.40 -16.07 1.87
C ARG A 160 8.87 -14.64 2.11
N LEU A 161 8.86 -14.23 3.38
CA LEU A 161 9.55 -13.00 3.77
C LEU A 161 11.04 -13.31 3.70
N ILE A 162 11.78 -12.64 2.83
CA ILE A 162 13.21 -12.88 2.66
C ILE A 162 14.00 -12.14 3.75
N PHE A 163 13.54 -10.94 4.11
CA PHE A 163 14.17 -10.11 5.12
C PHE A 163 13.26 -8.93 5.48
N ALA A 164 13.19 -8.58 6.77
CA ALA A 164 12.55 -7.36 7.28
C ALA A 164 13.49 -6.67 8.30
N PRO A 165 14.25 -5.63 7.88
CA PRO A 165 15.28 -5.01 8.72
C PRO A 165 14.67 -4.38 9.97
N ASN A 166 13.51 -3.76 9.80
CA ASN A 166 12.85 -3.02 10.88
C ASN A 166 12.22 -3.97 11.92
N LEU A 167 12.05 -5.26 11.60
CA LEU A 167 11.63 -6.30 12.54
C LEU A 167 12.80 -7.11 13.10
N ASN A 168 14.01 -6.93 12.57
CA ASN A 168 15.16 -7.82 12.78
C ASN A 168 14.84 -9.28 12.43
N TRP A 169 14.02 -9.50 11.40
CA TRP A 169 13.65 -10.84 10.93
C TRP A 169 14.45 -11.17 9.65
N GLY A 170 15.05 -12.36 9.63
CA GLY A 170 15.63 -12.95 8.43
C GLY A 170 14.57 -13.59 7.54
N GLU A 171 14.90 -14.70 6.90
CA GLU A 171 13.94 -15.43 6.09
C GLU A 171 12.88 -16.11 6.99
N VAL A 172 11.60 -15.83 6.75
CA VAL A 172 10.46 -16.34 7.54
C VAL A 172 9.34 -16.82 6.63
N ASP A 173 8.82 -18.00 6.92
CA ASP A 173 7.59 -18.54 6.33
C ASP A 173 6.37 -18.20 7.20
N LEU A 174 5.67 -17.13 6.85
CA LEU A 174 4.40 -16.73 7.45
C LEU A 174 3.22 -17.46 6.78
N LYS A 175 3.30 -17.70 5.47
CA LYS A 175 2.20 -18.22 4.65
C LYS A 175 1.79 -19.62 5.11
N THR A 176 2.70 -20.59 5.07
CA THR A 176 2.37 -22.00 5.34
C THR A 176 1.67 -22.24 6.69
N PRO A 177 2.19 -21.72 7.83
CA PRO A 177 1.53 -21.95 9.12
C PRO A 177 0.16 -21.26 9.22
N LEU A 178 -0.01 -20.08 8.63
CA LEU A 178 -1.28 -19.36 8.61
C LEU A 178 -2.33 -20.08 7.74
N GLU A 179 -1.95 -20.53 6.54
CA GLU A 179 -2.84 -21.29 5.66
C GLU A 179 -3.27 -22.61 6.33
N ARG A 180 -2.35 -23.35 6.96
CA ARG A 180 -2.69 -24.58 7.69
C ARG A 180 -3.62 -24.33 8.88
N ALA A 181 -3.44 -23.23 9.59
CA ALA A 181 -4.19 -22.97 10.81
C ALA A 181 -5.59 -22.41 10.57
N THR A 182 -5.80 -21.75 9.43
CA THR A 182 -7.05 -21.05 9.08
C THR A 182 -7.82 -21.69 7.93
N GLY A 183 -7.14 -22.46 7.06
CA GLY A 183 -7.71 -22.98 5.81
C GLY A 183 -7.85 -21.93 4.70
N LEU A 184 -7.41 -20.70 4.94
CA LEU A 184 -7.53 -19.57 4.00
C LEU A 184 -6.24 -19.38 3.20
N THR A 185 -6.35 -18.91 1.96
CA THR A 185 -5.17 -18.52 1.19
C THR A 185 -4.51 -17.29 1.81
N VAL A 186 -3.18 -17.28 1.86
CA VAL A 186 -2.40 -16.17 2.41
C VAL A 186 -1.53 -15.58 1.32
N GLU A 187 -1.57 -14.26 1.18
CA GLU A 187 -0.64 -13.52 0.32
C GLU A 187 0.04 -12.40 1.07
N MET A 188 1.28 -12.15 0.68
CA MET A 188 2.12 -11.15 1.29
C MET A 188 2.66 -10.20 0.23
N GLU A 189 2.78 -8.95 0.61
CA GLU A 189 3.33 -7.90 -0.22
C GLU A 189 4.15 -6.92 0.62
N ASN A 190 5.17 -6.33 0.01
CA ASN A 190 5.91 -5.22 0.62
C ASN A 190 4.96 -4.05 0.91
N ALA A 191 5.13 -3.39 2.06
CA ALA A 191 4.24 -2.32 2.51
C ALA A 191 4.07 -1.17 1.50
N ALA A 192 5.12 -0.80 0.74
CA ALA A 192 5.03 0.26 -0.26
C ALA A 192 4.23 -0.19 -1.49
N THR A 193 4.46 -1.42 -1.96
CA THR A 193 3.66 -2.01 -3.06
C THR A 193 2.21 -2.23 -2.65
N ALA A 194 1.95 -2.64 -1.40
CA ALA A 194 0.60 -2.73 -0.84
C ALA A 194 -0.10 -1.36 -0.83
N CYS A 195 0.60 -0.28 -0.47
CA CYS A 195 0.03 1.06 -0.55
C CYS A 195 -0.31 1.47 -1.98
N ALA A 196 0.51 1.10 -2.97
CA ALA A 196 0.19 1.34 -4.37
C ALA A 196 -1.08 0.61 -4.81
N LEU A 197 -1.34 -0.59 -4.28
CA LEU A 197 -2.59 -1.31 -4.50
C LEU A 197 -3.79 -0.59 -3.89
N THR A 198 -3.65 0.04 -2.72
CA THR A 198 -4.74 0.82 -2.11
C THR A 198 -5.24 1.91 -3.05
N GLU A 199 -4.34 2.66 -3.69
CA GLU A 199 -4.76 3.73 -4.60
C GLU A 199 -5.41 3.18 -5.86
N LEU A 200 -4.86 2.11 -6.43
CA LEU A 200 -5.47 1.45 -7.60
C LEU A 200 -6.89 0.93 -7.30
N TRP A 201 -7.13 0.48 -6.07
CA TRP A 201 -8.37 -0.18 -5.68
C TRP A 201 -9.42 0.74 -5.10
N PHE A 202 -9.00 1.69 -4.27
CA PHE A 202 -9.87 2.53 -3.45
C PHE A 202 -9.65 4.03 -3.68
N GLY A 203 -8.58 4.42 -4.38
CA GLY A 203 -8.24 5.80 -4.67
C GLY A 203 -9.09 6.37 -5.80
N GLN A 204 -9.82 7.44 -5.53
CA GLN A 204 -10.55 8.18 -6.56
C GLN A 204 -9.60 8.90 -7.53
N GLN A 205 -8.40 9.24 -7.06
CA GLN A 205 -7.41 9.98 -7.85
C GLN A 205 -6.73 9.11 -8.90
N ALA A 206 -6.80 7.78 -8.76
CA ALA A 206 -6.22 6.81 -9.68
C ALA A 206 -7.08 6.55 -10.93
N GLU A 207 -8.27 7.15 -11.04
CA GLU A 207 -9.15 6.90 -12.18
C GLU A 207 -8.48 7.34 -13.49
N GLY A 208 -8.23 6.36 -14.37
CA GLY A 208 -7.57 6.55 -15.67
C GLY A 208 -6.04 6.60 -15.64
N ALA A 209 -5.41 6.71 -14.47
CA ALA A 209 -3.95 6.61 -14.37
C ALA A 209 -3.50 5.14 -14.45
N ARG A 210 -2.33 4.92 -15.07
CA ARG A 210 -1.77 3.57 -15.27
C ARG A 210 -0.37 3.44 -14.71
N ASN A 211 0.27 4.56 -14.38
CA ASN A 211 1.61 4.61 -13.84
C ASN A 211 1.56 5.29 -12.48
N PHE A 212 1.81 4.53 -11.42
CA PHE A 212 1.79 5.00 -10.05
C PHE A 212 3.08 4.65 -9.34
N ALA A 213 3.55 5.57 -8.51
CA ALA A 213 4.50 5.24 -7.46
C ALA A 213 3.87 5.54 -6.10
N THR A 214 4.21 4.73 -5.11
CA THR A 214 3.94 5.06 -3.71
C THR A 214 5.26 5.10 -2.99
N VAL A 215 5.54 6.20 -2.29
CA VAL A 215 6.73 6.37 -1.48
C VAL A 215 6.30 6.34 -0.02
N THR A 216 6.64 5.25 0.68
CA THR A 216 6.41 5.14 2.11
C THR A 216 7.61 5.69 2.87
N VAL A 217 7.38 6.68 3.72
CA VAL A 217 8.35 7.30 4.61
C VAL A 217 7.98 6.93 6.03
N SER A 218 8.84 6.17 6.70
CA SER A 218 8.63 5.67 8.07
C SER A 218 10.03 5.52 8.71
N GLU A 219 10.30 4.46 9.47
CA GLU A 219 11.66 4.13 9.92
C GLU A 219 12.65 3.99 8.75
N GLY A 220 12.15 3.67 7.56
CA GLY A 220 12.90 3.63 6.30
C GLY A 220 12.15 4.28 5.13
N ILE A 221 12.68 4.12 3.92
CA ILE A 221 12.02 4.54 2.68
C ILE A 221 11.77 3.33 1.78
N GLY A 222 10.50 3.12 1.43
CA GLY A 222 10.08 2.10 0.48
C GLY A 222 9.38 2.71 -0.72
N VAL A 223 9.57 2.13 -1.91
CA VAL A 223 8.87 2.56 -3.13
C VAL A 223 8.15 1.39 -3.78
N GLY A 224 6.82 1.49 -3.84
CA GLY A 224 5.95 0.58 -4.58
C GLY A 224 5.64 1.18 -5.94
N MET A 225 5.57 0.35 -6.98
CA MET A 225 5.37 0.82 -8.35
C MET A 225 4.33 -0.02 -9.09
N ILE A 226 3.47 0.67 -9.82
CA ILE A 226 2.57 0.10 -10.82
C ILE A 226 2.90 0.81 -12.13
N VAL A 227 3.29 0.06 -13.16
CA VAL A 227 3.64 0.59 -14.48
C VAL A 227 2.78 -0.12 -15.50
N ASN A 228 2.15 0.64 -16.39
CA ASN A 228 1.17 0.13 -17.35
C ASN A 228 -0.01 -0.64 -16.71
N GLY A 229 -0.34 -0.35 -15.46
CA GLY A 229 -1.38 -1.05 -14.70
C GLY A 229 -0.92 -2.36 -14.05
N GLU A 230 0.36 -2.72 -14.16
CA GLU A 230 0.94 -3.93 -13.58
C GLU A 230 1.92 -3.61 -12.46
N ARG A 231 1.95 -4.45 -11.42
CA ARG A 231 2.94 -4.36 -10.35
C ARG A 231 4.32 -4.71 -10.90
N VAL A 232 5.33 -3.94 -10.50
CA VAL A 232 6.71 -4.17 -10.94
C VAL A 232 7.50 -4.82 -9.83
N TYR A 233 7.88 -6.09 -10.02
CA TYR A 233 8.74 -6.83 -9.09
C TYR A 233 10.22 -6.83 -9.50
N GLY A 234 10.50 -6.70 -10.80
CA GLY A 234 11.85 -6.87 -11.34
C GLY A 234 12.42 -8.28 -11.08
N ASN A 235 13.72 -8.45 -11.33
CA ASN A 235 14.38 -9.72 -11.03
C ASN A 235 14.47 -9.93 -9.50
N SER A 236 14.04 -11.09 -9.03
CA SER A 236 14.07 -11.47 -7.61
C SER A 236 13.36 -10.49 -6.64
N GLY A 237 12.37 -9.73 -7.12
CA GLY A 237 11.62 -8.79 -6.28
C GLY A 237 12.42 -7.54 -5.86
N LEU A 238 13.45 -7.14 -6.62
CA LEU A 238 14.33 -6.00 -6.30
C LEU A 238 13.87 -4.66 -6.90
N ALA A 239 12.82 -4.63 -7.72
CA ALA A 239 12.32 -3.37 -8.23
C ALA A 239 11.72 -2.54 -7.09
N GLY A 240 11.98 -1.22 -7.09
CA GLY A 240 11.43 -0.32 -6.08
C GLY A 240 12.35 -0.04 -4.90
N GLU A 241 13.56 -0.60 -4.86
CA GLU A 241 14.57 -0.37 -3.81
C GLU A 241 15.25 1.02 -3.91
N PHE A 242 14.48 2.07 -4.27
CA PHE A 242 14.96 3.45 -4.41
C PHE A 242 15.49 4.02 -3.09
N GLY A 243 14.97 3.58 -1.94
CA GLY A 243 15.46 3.98 -0.63
C GLY A 243 16.95 3.68 -0.42
N HIS A 244 17.48 2.67 -1.11
CA HIS A 244 18.87 2.23 -1.02
C HIS A 244 19.78 2.73 -2.15
N ILE A 245 19.26 3.56 -3.06
CA ILE A 245 20.08 4.25 -4.06
C ILE A 245 20.87 5.36 -3.38
N SER A 246 22.18 5.41 -3.63
CA SER A 246 23.06 6.46 -3.10
C SER A 246 22.72 7.81 -3.76
N ILE A 247 22.37 8.80 -2.94
CA ILE A 247 22.18 10.20 -3.37
C ILE A 247 23.36 11.10 -2.95
N GLN A 248 24.27 10.56 -2.14
CA GLN A 248 25.51 11.21 -1.72
C GLN A 248 26.62 10.17 -1.49
N ASP A 249 27.62 10.11 -2.37
CA ASP A 249 28.65 9.04 -2.36
C ASP A 249 29.40 8.89 -1.02
N ALA A 250 29.70 10.00 -0.35
CA ALA A 250 30.34 10.04 0.97
C ALA A 250 29.33 10.31 2.12
N GLY A 251 28.12 9.77 1.98
CA GLY A 251 27.05 9.93 2.97
C GLY A 251 27.14 8.96 4.17
N PRO A 252 26.19 9.02 5.11
CA PRO A 252 26.13 8.11 6.25
C PRO A 252 25.99 6.65 5.82
N GLN A 253 26.45 5.72 6.67
CA GLN A 253 26.27 4.28 6.44
C GLN A 253 24.80 3.88 6.55
N CYS A 254 24.30 3.18 5.53
CA CYS A 254 22.98 2.57 5.52
C CYS A 254 23.03 1.16 6.09
N ARG A 255 21.92 0.69 6.67
CA ARG A 255 21.77 -0.68 7.19
C ARG A 255 21.90 -1.75 6.09
N CYS A 256 21.70 -1.39 4.82
CA CYS A 256 21.94 -2.29 3.70
C CYS A 256 23.44 -2.53 3.41
N GLY A 257 24.35 -1.78 4.06
CA GLY A 257 25.80 -1.88 3.90
C GLY A 257 26.41 -0.83 2.96
N ASN A 258 25.58 -0.11 2.18
CA ASN A 258 26.04 0.96 1.28
C ASN A 258 26.16 2.32 2.02
N LEU A 259 26.73 3.33 1.35
CA LEU A 259 26.88 4.69 1.85
C LEU A 259 25.92 5.66 1.14
N GLY A 260 25.33 6.56 1.93
CA GLY A 260 24.55 7.69 1.45
C GLY A 260 23.29 7.34 0.66
N CYS A 261 22.66 6.22 1.00
CA CYS A 261 21.33 5.85 0.52
C CYS A 261 20.30 6.95 0.79
N TRP A 262 19.31 7.12 -0.09
CA TRP A 262 18.22 8.09 0.12
C TRP A 262 17.55 7.97 1.51
N GLU A 263 17.35 6.75 1.99
CA GLU A 263 16.77 6.43 3.29
C GLU A 263 17.48 7.10 4.47
N VAL A 264 18.82 7.18 4.46
CA VAL A 264 19.59 7.73 5.60
C VAL A 264 19.54 9.26 5.67
N PHE A 265 18.78 9.90 4.78
CA PHE A 265 18.56 11.34 4.78
C PHE A 265 17.09 11.74 4.96
N ALA A 266 16.17 10.90 4.49
CA ALA A 266 14.76 11.27 4.33
C ALA A 266 13.77 10.32 5.04
N SER A 267 14.25 9.43 5.91
CA SER A 267 13.41 8.60 6.81
C SER A 267 13.17 9.29 8.17
N ASN A 268 12.21 8.76 8.94
CA ASN A 268 11.96 9.19 10.32
C ASN A 268 13.21 9.00 11.19
N ASN A 269 13.92 7.89 11.03
CA ASN A 269 15.17 7.63 11.74
C ASN A 269 16.23 8.69 11.41
N ALA A 270 16.40 9.03 10.12
CA ALA A 270 17.33 10.06 9.69
C ALA A 270 16.99 11.46 10.25
N ALA A 271 15.70 11.78 10.37
CA ALA A 271 15.24 13.02 10.98
C ALA A 271 15.54 13.06 12.48
N ILE A 272 15.23 12.00 13.23
CA ILE A 272 15.51 11.91 14.66
C ILE A 272 17.01 11.99 14.95
N ASP A 273 17.83 11.25 14.20
CA ASP A 273 19.29 11.29 14.35
C ASP A 273 19.83 12.72 14.15
N HIS A 274 19.33 13.41 13.12
CA HIS A 274 19.72 14.79 12.84
C HIS A 274 19.26 15.76 13.95
N TYR A 275 18.00 15.65 14.39
CA TYR A 275 17.45 16.48 15.46
C TYR A 275 18.27 16.35 16.76
N MET A 276 18.67 15.13 17.12
CA MET A 276 19.50 14.87 18.28
C MET A 276 20.88 15.53 18.16
N GLN A 277 21.51 15.46 16.98
CA GLN A 277 22.81 16.11 16.72
C GLN A 277 22.74 17.64 16.88
N VAL A 278 21.75 18.31 16.27
CA VAL A 278 21.61 19.78 16.37
C VAL A 278 21.12 20.24 17.75
N SER A 279 20.40 19.37 18.47
CA SER A 279 19.96 19.64 19.84
C SER A 279 21.10 19.59 20.84
N VAL A 280 22.04 18.66 20.68
CA VAL A 280 23.24 18.53 21.53
C VAL A 280 24.26 19.63 21.24
N ASN A 281 24.53 19.93 19.98
CA ASN A 281 25.55 20.94 19.59
C ASN A 281 25.17 22.39 19.95
N GLY A 282 23.88 22.67 20.21
CA GLY A 282 23.44 23.99 20.68
C GLY A 282 23.63 24.22 22.20
N ARG A 283 24.14 23.22 22.95
CA ARG A 283 24.53 23.41 24.36
C ARG A 283 26.00 23.82 24.43
N SER A 284 26.29 25.04 24.01
CA SER A 284 27.55 25.73 24.35
C SER A 284 27.55 26.06 25.84
N GLY A 285 27.86 25.06 26.68
CA GLY A 285 27.88 25.25 28.12
C GLY A 285 28.05 23.95 28.89
N LYS A 286 29.31 23.59 29.13
CA LYS A 286 29.83 22.60 30.11
C LYS A 286 29.25 21.19 30.02
N ALA A 287 30.17 20.23 29.88
CA ALA A 287 29.94 18.82 30.13
C ALA A 287 29.42 18.60 31.57
N SER A 288 28.11 18.67 31.77
CA SER A 288 27.44 18.25 33.00
C SER A 288 26.62 17.00 32.71
N THR A 289 27.08 15.89 33.28
CA THR A 289 26.29 14.71 33.69
C THR A 289 25.26 14.20 32.68
N ARG A 290 25.69 13.21 31.88
CA ARG A 290 24.87 12.34 31.03
C ARG A 290 23.71 11.71 31.83
N GLY A 291 22.57 12.37 31.87
CA GLY A 291 21.29 11.67 31.73
C GLY A 291 21.16 11.31 30.24
N GLN A 292 21.01 10.04 29.91
CA GLN A 292 20.63 9.62 28.56
C GLN A 292 19.28 10.26 28.26
N ILE A 293 19.27 11.40 27.55
CA ILE A 293 18.04 11.95 27.00
C ILE A 293 17.59 10.92 25.96
N ALA A 294 16.52 10.20 26.26
CA ALA A 294 15.91 9.29 25.32
C ALA A 294 15.58 10.06 24.04
N ALA A 295 15.90 9.46 22.89
CA ALA A 295 15.55 10.06 21.61
C ALA A 295 14.02 10.21 21.52
N PRO A 296 13.50 11.38 21.06
CA PRO A 296 12.08 11.55 20.85
C PRO A 296 11.57 10.59 19.75
N SER A 297 10.28 10.25 19.79
CA SER A 297 9.62 9.63 18.63
C SER A 297 9.50 10.64 17.48
N PHE A 298 9.22 10.16 16.27
CA PHE A 298 8.99 11.04 15.14
C PHE A 298 7.72 11.87 15.32
N GLU A 299 6.70 11.32 15.97
CA GLU A 299 5.49 12.04 16.38
C GLU A 299 5.80 13.16 17.38
N ASP A 300 6.73 12.95 18.32
CA ASP A 300 7.21 14.02 19.21
C ASP A 300 7.91 15.13 18.42
N LEU A 301 8.73 14.78 17.43
CA LEU A 301 9.39 15.74 16.55
C LEU A 301 8.37 16.59 15.78
N LEU A 302 7.33 15.96 15.23
CA LEU A 302 6.26 16.66 14.52
C LEU A 302 5.48 17.60 15.45
N ARG A 303 5.17 17.17 16.68
CA ARG A 303 4.55 18.04 17.70
C ARG A 303 5.43 19.24 18.04
N LEU A 304 6.76 19.09 18.06
CA LEU A 304 7.67 20.20 18.27
C LEU A 304 7.67 21.19 17.10
N VAL A 305 7.47 20.73 15.86
CA VAL A 305 7.28 21.62 14.70
C VAL A 305 6.00 22.44 14.86
N GLU A 306 4.89 21.82 15.24
CA GLU A 306 3.62 22.53 15.50
C GLU A 306 3.76 23.59 16.61
N GLN A 307 4.62 23.33 17.60
CA GLN A 307 4.94 24.27 18.68
C GLN A 307 5.95 25.35 18.28
N GLY A 308 6.41 25.38 17.02
CA GLY A 308 7.33 26.39 16.52
C GLY A 308 8.79 26.20 16.95
N ASN A 309 9.20 24.99 17.36
CA ASN A 309 10.59 24.73 17.70
C ASN A 309 11.49 24.83 16.46
N LEU A 310 12.40 25.80 16.46
CA LEU A 310 13.24 26.12 15.30
C LEU A 310 14.13 24.94 14.85
N LYS A 311 14.66 24.14 15.77
CA LYS A 311 15.52 22.98 15.44
C LYS A 311 14.71 21.82 14.85
N ALA A 312 13.49 21.61 15.37
CA ALA A 312 12.58 20.63 14.82
C ALA A 312 12.15 21.03 13.40
N LEU A 313 11.83 22.31 13.20
CA LEU A 313 11.49 22.85 11.89
C LEU A 313 12.67 22.68 10.91
N GLU A 314 13.88 23.10 11.28
CA GLU A 314 15.09 22.93 10.46
C GLU A 314 15.31 21.46 10.05
N THR A 315 15.05 20.53 10.99
CA THR A 315 15.19 19.09 10.75
C THR A 315 14.17 18.59 9.72
N VAL A 316 12.90 18.96 9.87
CA VAL A 316 11.83 18.56 8.95
C VAL A 316 12.01 19.20 7.57
N GLU A 317 12.46 20.45 7.51
CA GLU A 317 12.81 21.11 6.24
C GLU A 317 14.01 20.44 5.56
N ARG A 318 15.01 20.00 6.32
CA ARG A 318 16.13 19.20 5.80
C ARG A 318 15.63 17.89 5.21
N MET A 319 14.77 17.18 5.93
CA MET A 319 14.14 15.94 5.46
C MET A 319 13.35 16.20 4.15
N ALA A 320 12.56 17.28 4.08
CA ALA A 320 11.81 17.69 2.90
C ALA A 320 12.70 17.91 1.68
N ARG A 321 13.88 18.55 1.87
CA ARG A 321 14.85 18.72 0.78
C ARG A 321 15.28 17.38 0.22
N TYR A 322 15.69 16.44 1.08
CA TYR A 322 16.13 15.10 0.65
C TYR A 322 15.00 14.24 0.09
N LEU A 323 13.77 14.38 0.59
CA LEU A 323 12.58 13.79 -0.04
C LEU A 323 12.44 14.28 -1.49
N GLY A 324 12.53 15.59 -1.72
CA GLY A 324 12.48 16.16 -3.07
C GLY A 324 13.58 15.64 -4.00
N GLN A 325 14.80 15.40 -3.49
CA GLN A 325 15.89 14.82 -4.29
C GLN A 325 15.55 13.40 -4.76
N GLY A 326 15.12 12.53 -3.85
CA GLY A 326 14.78 11.16 -4.21
C GLY A 326 13.52 11.06 -5.05
N LEU A 327 12.51 11.89 -4.79
CA LEU A 327 11.32 11.98 -5.64
C LEU A 327 11.65 12.41 -7.06
N ALA A 328 12.59 13.34 -7.26
CA ALA A 328 13.06 13.67 -8.61
C ALA A 328 13.66 12.44 -9.33
N MET A 329 14.38 11.57 -8.62
CA MET A 329 14.88 10.31 -9.21
C MET A 329 13.73 9.37 -9.60
N VAL A 330 12.72 9.22 -8.73
CA VAL A 330 11.53 8.39 -9.00
C VAL A 330 10.79 8.91 -10.23
N ILE A 331 10.57 10.23 -10.31
CA ILE A 331 9.91 10.89 -11.45
C ILE A 331 10.68 10.64 -12.74
N MET A 332 11.98 10.87 -12.75
CA MET A 332 12.79 10.73 -13.97
C MET A 332 12.99 9.26 -14.39
N SER A 333 12.89 8.32 -13.45
CA SER A 333 13.05 6.89 -13.74
C SER A 333 11.78 6.22 -14.24
N ILE A 334 10.63 6.59 -13.68
CA ILE A 334 9.37 5.87 -13.90
C ILE A 334 8.35 6.71 -14.69
N ALA A 335 8.46 8.04 -14.64
CA ALA A 335 7.49 8.99 -15.16
C ALA A 335 6.04 8.67 -14.74
N PRO A 336 5.75 8.55 -13.43
CA PRO A 336 4.43 8.19 -12.96
C PRO A 336 3.42 9.32 -13.19
N ASP A 337 2.15 8.96 -13.40
CA ASP A 337 1.03 9.90 -13.43
C ASP A 337 0.84 10.52 -12.04
N ILE A 338 0.96 9.69 -10.99
CA ILE A 338 0.76 10.05 -9.59
C ILE A 338 1.83 9.41 -8.70
N ILE A 339 2.36 10.19 -7.75
CA ILE A 339 3.13 9.70 -6.61
C ILE A 339 2.34 9.93 -5.33
N LEU A 340 1.98 8.84 -4.65
CA LEU A 340 1.41 8.90 -3.31
C LEU A 340 2.55 8.90 -2.28
N LEU A 341 2.64 9.94 -1.46
CA LEU A 341 3.52 9.95 -0.31
C LEU A 341 2.76 9.45 0.92
N VAL A 342 3.26 8.40 1.55
CA VAL A 342 2.64 7.76 2.73
C VAL A 342 3.59 7.82 3.91
N GLY A 343 3.11 8.20 5.08
CA GLY A 343 3.94 8.22 6.28
C GLY A 343 3.52 9.27 7.27
N GLU A 344 4.03 9.21 8.49
CA GLU A 344 3.78 10.20 9.53
C GLU A 344 4.20 11.61 9.08
N VAL A 345 5.19 11.69 8.18
CA VAL A 345 5.69 12.95 7.60
C VAL A 345 4.60 13.76 6.89
N THR A 346 3.52 13.12 6.42
CA THR A 346 2.41 13.84 5.75
C THR A 346 1.60 14.70 6.71
N THR A 347 1.72 14.52 8.03
CA THR A 347 1.08 15.41 9.01
C THR A 347 1.66 16.82 8.98
N ALA A 348 2.94 16.97 8.59
CA ALA A 348 3.60 18.26 8.41
C ALA A 348 3.61 18.72 6.93
N TRP A 349 2.60 18.34 6.14
CA TRP A 349 2.59 18.56 4.68
C TRP A 349 2.84 20.01 4.27
N SER A 350 2.28 20.98 5.00
CA SER A 350 2.47 22.42 4.74
C SER A 350 3.93 22.87 4.83
N HIS A 351 4.77 22.18 5.62
CA HIS A 351 6.20 22.44 5.73
C HIS A 351 7.03 21.62 4.73
N ILE A 352 6.54 20.44 4.35
CA ILE A 352 7.24 19.53 3.44
C ILE A 352 7.04 19.92 1.98
N GLU A 353 5.80 20.12 1.55
CA GLU A 353 5.41 20.22 0.15
C GLU A 353 6.15 21.34 -0.61
N PRO A 354 6.24 22.58 -0.11
CA PRO A 354 6.87 23.66 -0.86
C PRO A 354 8.37 23.41 -1.09
N ILE A 355 9.07 22.91 -0.08
CA ILE A 355 10.51 22.64 -0.12
C ILE A 355 10.80 21.42 -0.99
N MET A 356 9.98 20.38 -0.86
CA MET A 356 10.03 19.19 -1.69
C MET A 356 9.91 19.57 -3.18
N TRP A 357 8.90 20.36 -3.56
CA TRP A 357 8.74 20.84 -4.93
C TRP A 357 9.86 21.75 -5.40
N GLN A 358 10.39 22.61 -4.53
CA GLN A 358 11.55 23.43 -4.86
C GLN A 358 12.75 22.56 -5.25
N GLU A 359 13.02 21.48 -4.51
CA GLU A 359 14.13 20.56 -4.81
C GLU A 359 13.87 19.70 -6.05
N ILE A 360 12.62 19.30 -6.30
CA ILE A 360 12.22 18.60 -7.54
C ILE A 360 12.44 19.51 -8.75
N ASN A 361 11.95 20.75 -8.72
CA ASN A 361 12.05 21.68 -9.85
C ASN A 361 13.51 22.08 -10.16
N LYS A 362 14.41 22.07 -9.18
CA LYS A 362 15.85 22.26 -9.42
C LYS A 362 16.47 21.14 -10.24
N ARG A 363 15.96 19.90 -10.10
CA ARG A 363 16.54 18.68 -10.69
C ARG A 363 15.83 18.25 -11.97
N CYS A 364 14.51 18.40 -12.02
CA CYS A 364 13.69 18.10 -13.18
C CYS A 364 13.53 19.36 -14.04
N ARG A 365 14.42 19.55 -15.02
CA ARG A 365 14.38 20.71 -15.95
C ARG A 365 13.38 20.56 -17.10
N ILE A 366 12.37 19.71 -16.93
CA ILE A 366 11.31 19.44 -17.92
C ILE A 366 9.94 19.75 -17.29
N PRO A 367 8.93 20.15 -18.09
CA PRO A 367 7.57 20.31 -17.58
C PRO A 367 7.04 18.99 -17.02
N LEU A 368 6.75 18.96 -15.72
CA LEU A 368 6.22 17.78 -15.04
C LEU A 368 4.69 17.74 -15.13
N LYS A 369 4.16 16.57 -15.48
CA LYS A 369 2.72 16.26 -15.37
C LYS A 369 2.37 15.41 -14.14
N THR A 370 3.39 14.81 -13.53
CA THR A 370 3.25 13.98 -12.33
C THR A 370 2.64 14.78 -11.20
N LYS A 371 1.57 14.24 -10.59
CA LYS A 371 0.98 14.78 -9.37
C LYS A 371 1.61 14.09 -8.16
N ILE A 372 1.93 14.85 -7.12
CA ILE A 372 2.36 14.29 -5.84
C ILE A 372 1.25 14.58 -4.83
N VAL A 373 0.79 13.54 -4.14
CA VAL A 373 -0.35 13.62 -3.23
C VAL A 373 0.02 12.96 -1.91
N SER A 374 -0.33 13.59 -0.80
CA SER A 374 -0.10 13.04 0.53
C SER A 374 -1.25 12.11 0.91
N SER A 375 -0.95 10.94 1.46
CA SER A 375 -1.97 10.08 2.05
C SER A 375 -2.47 10.64 3.38
N ASP A 376 -3.77 10.49 3.64
CA ASP A 376 -4.30 10.63 5.00
C ASP A 376 -4.08 9.33 5.78
N HIS A 377 -3.36 9.41 6.91
CA HIS A 377 -3.12 8.29 7.82
C HIS A 377 -4.40 7.57 8.27
N THR A 378 -5.55 8.26 8.39
CA THR A 378 -6.82 7.64 8.79
C THR A 378 -7.31 6.60 7.79
N THR A 379 -6.89 6.72 6.53
CA THR A 379 -7.21 5.77 5.46
C THR A 379 -6.48 4.44 5.60
N GLN A 380 -5.40 4.38 6.40
CA GLN A 380 -4.61 3.17 6.68
C GLN A 380 -4.15 2.45 5.40
N PRO A 381 -3.38 3.12 4.50
CA PRO A 381 -3.10 2.62 3.16
C PRO A 381 -2.33 1.30 3.13
N ARG A 382 -1.47 1.03 4.13
CA ARG A 382 -0.77 -0.27 4.25
C ARG A 382 -1.75 -1.41 4.53
N LEU A 383 -2.70 -1.20 5.45
CA LEU A 383 -3.69 -2.21 5.84
C LEU A 383 -4.76 -2.41 4.77
N ARG A 384 -5.24 -1.34 4.14
CA ARG A 384 -6.10 -1.44 2.95
C ARG A 384 -5.40 -2.14 1.79
N GLY A 385 -4.10 -1.95 1.65
CA GLY A 385 -3.30 -2.57 0.60
C GLY A 385 -3.25 -4.09 0.76
N ALA A 386 -3.12 -4.55 2.00
CA ALA A 386 -3.24 -5.95 2.34
C ALA A 386 -4.62 -6.53 1.97
N VAL A 387 -5.71 -5.78 2.18
CA VAL A 387 -7.05 -6.20 1.72
C VAL A 387 -7.12 -6.24 0.18
N ALA A 388 -6.64 -5.20 -0.50
CA ALA A 388 -6.64 -5.11 -1.95
C ALA A 388 -5.86 -6.25 -2.62
N LEU A 389 -4.79 -6.74 -1.97
CA LEU A 389 -3.99 -7.87 -2.45
C LEU A 389 -4.84 -9.12 -2.70
N ILE A 390 -5.76 -9.44 -1.77
CA ILE A 390 -6.66 -10.60 -1.92
C ILE A 390 -7.77 -10.30 -2.92
N LEU A 391 -8.39 -9.12 -2.81
CA LEU A 391 -9.46 -8.75 -3.73
C LEU A 391 -8.97 -8.75 -5.19
N GLN A 392 -7.73 -8.33 -5.46
CA GLN A 392 -7.21 -8.23 -6.82
C GLN A 392 -7.25 -9.52 -7.64
N LYS A 393 -7.14 -10.68 -6.99
CA LYS A 393 -7.23 -11.97 -7.67
C LYS A 393 -8.55 -12.17 -8.43
N HIS A 394 -9.64 -11.60 -7.89
CA HIS A 394 -10.98 -11.84 -8.40
C HIS A 394 -11.39 -10.81 -9.48
N PHE A 395 -10.79 -9.61 -9.47
CA PHE A 395 -11.16 -8.52 -10.38
C PHE A 395 -10.05 -8.09 -11.35
N GLY A 396 -8.81 -8.54 -11.14
CA GLY A 396 -7.68 -8.23 -12.01
C GLY A 396 -7.75 -8.98 -13.33
N LEU A 397 -7.39 -8.32 -14.43
CA LEU A 397 -7.18 -9.00 -15.71
C LEU A 397 -6.04 -10.03 -15.55
N PRO A 398 -6.15 -11.22 -16.17
CA PRO A 398 -5.14 -12.27 -16.07
C PRO A 398 -3.78 -11.87 -16.65
#